data_AF-E2C9G5-F1
#
_entry.id   AF-E2C9G5-F1
#
_cell.length_a   1.000
_cell.length_b   1.000
_cell.length_c   1.000
_cell.angle_alpha   90.00
_cell.angle_beta   90.00
_cell.angle_gamma   90.00
#
_symmetry.space_group_name_H-M   'P 1'
#
loop_
_entity.id
_entity.type
_entity.pdbx_description
1 polymer ?
#
loop_
_entity_poly.entity_id
_entity_poly.type
_entity_poly.pdbx_seq_one_letter_code
_entity_poly.pdbx_strand_id
1 'polypeptide(L)'
;MTISLWTYRFKKFVLEPIYGDLSRPELLNRCKGSNTQNNNESYNGLLWHFAPKHLHSGLKTIELANFFAVAIFNEGFQAILKAFETMGVIIRPSAKDYAEKRDMKVAEKRHREASKGSSDSSQDSCSGPATIFRTRGRRIIWAWNS
;
A
#
# COMPACT_ATOMS: atom_id res chain seq x y z
N MET A 1 -9.61 -46.39 -12.76
CA MET A 1 -9.75 -46.16 -11.30
C MET A 1 -8.55 -45.38 -10.76
N THR A 2 -8.22 -44.22 -11.34
CA THR A 2 -6.92 -43.53 -11.12
C THR A 2 -7.10 -42.03 -10.89
N ILE A 3 -8.00 -41.38 -11.63
CA ILE A 3 -8.30 -39.95 -11.47
C ILE A 3 -8.89 -39.66 -10.09
N SER A 4 -9.87 -40.46 -9.63
CA SER A 4 -10.57 -40.24 -8.36
C SER A 4 -9.67 -40.39 -7.13
N LEU A 5 -8.68 -41.28 -7.19
CA LEU A 5 -7.73 -41.49 -6.09
C LEU A 5 -6.68 -40.38 -6.06
N TRP A 6 -6.21 -39.94 -7.23
CA TRP A 6 -5.28 -38.82 -7.34
C TRP A 6 -5.93 -37.50 -6.92
N THR A 7 -7.18 -37.22 -7.31
CA THR A 7 -7.91 -36.03 -6.85
C THR A 7 -8.19 -36.09 -5.35
N TYR A 8 -8.56 -37.25 -4.81
CA TYR A 8 -8.74 -37.43 -3.37
C TYR A 8 -7.42 -37.21 -2.60
N ARG A 9 -6.32 -37.79 -3.09
CA ARG A 9 -4.98 -37.65 -2.51
C ARG A 9 -4.51 -36.19 -2.60
N PHE A 10 -4.67 -35.53 -3.74
CA PHE A 10 -4.30 -34.13 -3.92
C PHE A 10 -5.14 -33.21 -3.00
N LYS A 11 -6.46 -33.43 -2.95
CA LYS A 11 -7.35 -32.67 -2.07
C LYS A 11 -6.97 -32.84 -0.60
N LYS A 12 -6.68 -34.07 -0.17
CA LYS A 12 -6.37 -34.42 1.22
C LYS A 12 -4.96 -34.02 1.68
N PHE A 13 -3.95 -34.16 0.81
CA PHE A 13 -2.55 -33.95 1.20
C PHE A 13 -1.97 -32.61 0.73
N VAL A 14 -2.58 -31.95 -0.23
CA VAL A 14 -2.10 -30.66 -0.76
C VAL A 14 -3.09 -29.56 -0.42
N LEU A 15 -4.38 -29.74 -0.71
CA LEU A 15 -5.36 -28.66 -0.60
C LEU A 15 -5.81 -28.40 0.85
N GLU A 16 -6.16 -29.45 1.60
CA GLU A 16 -6.58 -29.34 3.01
C GLU A 16 -5.56 -28.64 3.92
N PRO A 17 -4.25 -28.98 3.91
CA PRO A 17 -3.29 -28.29 4.77
C PRO A 17 -3.13 -26.80 4.38
N ILE A 18 -3.08 -26.48 3.09
CA ILE A 18 -3.02 -25.09 2.61
C ILE A 18 -4.27 -24.32 3.04
N TYR A 19 -5.45 -24.93 2.89
CA TYR A 19 -6.70 -24.30 3.31
C TYR A 19 -6.75 -24.10 4.83
N GLY A 20 -6.30 -25.09 5.61
CA GLY A 20 -6.19 -24.98 7.07
C GLY A 20 -5.22 -23.89 7.52
N ASP A 21 -4.07 -23.79 6.86
CA ASP A 21 -3.08 -22.74 7.11
C ASP A 21 -3.63 -21.34 6.78
N LEU A 22 -4.32 -21.18 5.64
CA LEU A 22 -4.92 -19.91 5.22
C LEU A 22 -6.17 -19.54 6.03
N SER A 23 -6.85 -20.51 6.61
CA SER A 23 -8.06 -20.34 7.43
C SER A 23 -7.76 -20.08 8.92
N ARG A 24 -6.47 -19.91 9.28
CA ARG A 24 -6.08 -19.56 10.64
C ARG A 24 -6.70 -18.21 11.05
N PRO A 25 -7.34 -18.13 12.23
CA PRO A 25 -8.03 -16.91 12.66
C PRO A 25 -7.10 -15.70 12.75
N GLU A 26 -5.82 -15.91 13.09
CA GLU A 26 -4.78 -14.88 13.11
C GLU A 26 -4.50 -14.26 11.73
N LEU A 27 -4.50 -15.08 10.66
CA LEU A 27 -4.33 -14.59 9.29
C LEU A 27 -5.60 -13.87 8.83
N LEU A 28 -6.76 -14.45 9.13
CA LEU A 28 -8.05 -13.87 8.77
C LEU A 28 -8.30 -12.54 9.49
N ASN A 29 -7.91 -12.39 10.76
CA ASN A 29 -8.02 -11.12 11.49
C ASN A 29 -7.09 -10.05 10.91
N ARG A 30 -5.90 -10.42 10.43
CA ARG A 30 -5.02 -9.50 9.69
C ARG A 30 -5.64 -9.06 8.35
N CYS A 31 -6.40 -9.94 7.69
CA CYS A 31 -7.17 -9.59 6.49
C CYS A 31 -8.37 -8.67 6.77
N LYS A 32 -9.06 -8.82 7.90
CA LYS A 32 -10.22 -7.97 8.28
C LYS A 32 -9.87 -6.48 8.42
N GLY A 33 -8.66 -6.18 8.90
CA GLY A 33 -8.17 -4.81 9.04
C GLY A 33 -7.79 -4.14 7.71
N SER A 34 -7.80 -4.86 6.57
CA SER A 34 -7.22 -4.40 5.31
C SER A 34 -5.80 -3.83 5.51
N ASN A 35 -5.05 -4.42 6.44
CA ASN A 35 -3.77 -3.87 6.94
C ASN A 35 -2.61 -4.06 5.96
N THR A 36 -2.81 -4.83 4.90
CA THR A 36 -1.93 -4.85 3.74
C THR A 36 -2.52 -3.93 2.67
N GLN A 37 -2.43 -2.62 2.88
CA GLN A 37 -2.36 -1.72 1.72
C GLN A 37 -1.11 -2.16 0.95
N ASN A 38 -1.30 -2.92 -0.12
CA ASN A 38 -0.22 -3.30 -0.99
C ASN A 38 0.39 -1.99 -1.52
N ASN A 39 1.59 -1.64 -1.04
CA ASN A 39 2.27 -0.41 -1.45
C ASN A 39 2.40 -0.36 -2.98
N ASN A 40 2.53 -1.52 -3.64
CA ASN A 40 2.59 -1.61 -5.09
C ASN A 40 1.25 -1.26 -5.74
N GLU A 41 0.10 -1.63 -5.16
CA GLU A 41 -1.22 -1.21 -5.69
C GLU A 41 -1.43 0.29 -5.54
N SER A 42 -1.08 0.87 -4.39
CA SER A 42 -1.21 2.31 -4.17
C SER A 42 -0.31 3.11 -5.12
N TYR A 43 0.94 2.68 -5.30
CA TYR A 43 1.86 3.31 -6.24
C TYR A 43 1.42 3.13 -7.70
N ASN A 44 1.11 1.90 -8.11
CA ASN A 44 0.67 1.61 -9.48
C ASN A 44 -0.63 2.37 -9.80
N GLY A 45 -1.54 2.47 -8.83
CA GLY A 45 -2.75 3.29 -8.98
C GLY A 45 -2.44 4.76 -9.30
N LEU A 46 -1.45 5.36 -8.63
CA LEU A 46 -0.99 6.72 -8.92
C LEU A 46 -0.31 6.83 -10.28
N LEU A 47 0.60 5.90 -10.61
CA LEU A 47 1.28 5.90 -11.91
C LEU A 47 0.27 5.84 -13.07
N TRP A 48 -0.68 4.90 -12.99
CA TRP A 48 -1.70 4.73 -14.02
C TRP A 48 -2.78 5.82 -13.99
N HIS A 49 -2.90 6.60 -12.92
CA HIS A 49 -3.74 7.79 -12.88
C HIS A 49 -3.17 8.91 -13.76
N PHE A 50 -1.84 9.07 -13.79
CA PHE A 50 -1.16 10.05 -14.63
C PHE A 50 -0.92 9.57 -16.06
N ALA A 51 -0.65 8.27 -16.24
CA ALA A 51 -0.44 7.66 -17.55
C ALA A 51 -1.40 6.48 -17.75
N PRO A 52 -2.64 6.70 -18.19
CA PRO A 52 -3.63 5.65 -18.31
C PRO A 52 -3.19 4.55 -19.28
N LYS A 53 -3.33 3.28 -18.88
CA LYS A 53 -2.88 2.11 -19.65
C LYS A 53 -3.48 2.00 -21.07
N HIS A 54 -4.67 2.55 -21.25
CA HIS A 54 -5.39 2.50 -22.54
C HIS A 54 -4.93 3.59 -23.52
N LEU A 55 -4.10 4.53 -23.06
CA LEU A 55 -3.51 5.58 -23.87
C LEU A 55 -2.04 5.27 -24.12
N HIS A 56 -1.62 5.33 -25.39
CA HIS A 56 -0.21 5.21 -25.72
C HIS A 56 0.52 6.47 -25.22
N SER A 57 1.32 6.30 -24.17
CA SER A 57 2.14 7.36 -23.59
C SER A 57 3.59 7.17 -24.00
N GLY A 58 4.22 8.23 -24.51
CA GLY A 58 5.65 8.19 -24.82
C GLY A 58 6.51 8.04 -23.55
N LEU A 59 7.76 7.62 -23.72
CA LEU A 59 8.70 7.39 -22.61
C LEU A 59 8.77 8.57 -21.63
N LYS A 60 8.90 9.80 -22.16
CA LYS A 60 8.96 11.04 -21.36
C LYS A 60 7.72 11.26 -20.50
N THR A 61 6.55 10.88 -20.99
CA THR A 61 5.28 10.99 -20.24
C THR A 61 5.24 9.99 -19.09
N ILE A 62 5.70 8.76 -19.32
CA ILE A 62 5.80 7.73 -18.28
C ILE A 62 6.82 8.13 -17.20
N GLU A 63 7.97 8.67 -17.60
CA GLU A 63 8.98 9.17 -16.66
C GLU A 63 8.42 10.29 -15.78
N LEU A 64 7.72 11.26 -16.36
CA LEU A 64 7.10 12.35 -15.61
C LEU A 64 5.99 11.84 -14.67
N ALA A 65 5.15 10.93 -15.15
CA ALA A 65 4.12 10.28 -14.34
C ALA A 65 4.73 9.52 -13.15
N ASN A 66 5.87 8.85 -13.36
CA ASN A 66 6.62 8.17 -12.31
C ASN A 66 7.12 9.15 -11.25
N PHE A 67 7.76 10.26 -11.65
CA PHE A 67 8.21 11.28 -10.70
C PHE A 67 7.06 11.82 -9.83
N PHE A 68 5.91 12.14 -10.42
CA PHE A 68 4.74 12.59 -9.66
C PHE A 68 4.16 11.50 -8.75
N ALA A 69 4.07 10.25 -9.24
CA ALA A 69 3.58 9.13 -8.45
C ALA A 69 4.46 8.89 -7.22
N VAL A 70 5.79 8.90 -7.37
CA VAL A 70 6.76 8.74 -6.27
C VAL A 70 6.66 9.90 -5.28
N ALA A 71 6.57 11.15 -5.76
CA ALA A 71 6.45 12.33 -4.91
C ALA A 71 5.18 12.28 -4.05
N ILE A 72 4.01 12.04 -4.68
CA ILE A 72 2.73 11.95 -3.97
C ILE A 72 2.70 10.76 -3.01
N PHE A 73 3.25 9.61 -3.41
CA PHE A 73 3.22 8.42 -2.58
C PHE A 73 4.00 8.62 -1.27
N ASN A 74 5.17 9.27 -1.34
CA ASN A 74 6.05 9.43 -0.18
C ASN A 74 5.71 10.65 0.67
N GLU A 75 5.42 11.79 0.04
CA GLU A 75 5.33 13.09 0.73
C GLU A 75 3.99 13.81 0.50
N GLY A 76 3.11 13.29 -0.34
CA GLY A 76 1.83 13.92 -0.67
C GLY A 76 1.94 15.01 -1.73
N PHE A 77 0.86 15.77 -1.91
CA PHE A 77 0.79 16.84 -2.91
C PHE A 77 1.72 18.02 -2.59
N GLN A 78 2.11 18.20 -1.32
CA GLN A 78 3.09 19.22 -0.93
C GLN A 78 4.45 19.05 -1.64
N ALA A 79 4.88 17.82 -1.93
CA ALA A 79 6.12 17.59 -2.66
C ALA A 79 6.07 18.11 -4.11
N ILE A 80 4.90 18.01 -4.76
CA ILE A 80 4.70 18.57 -6.09
C ILE A 80 4.78 20.09 -6.06
N LEU A 81 4.16 20.72 -5.05
CA LEU A 81 4.25 22.16 -4.87
C LEU A 81 5.71 22.62 -4.71
N LYS A 82 6.50 21.95 -3.87
CA LYS A 82 7.93 22.26 -3.73
C LYS A 82 8.71 22.09 -5.04
N ALA A 83 8.41 21.04 -5.80
CA ALA A 83 9.04 20.82 -7.11
C ALA A 83 8.70 21.95 -8.10
N PHE A 84 7.44 22.39 -8.12
CA PHE A 84 6.99 23.51 -8.95
C PHE A 84 7.61 24.85 -8.54
N GLU A 85 7.74 25.11 -7.25
CA GLU A 85 8.45 26.28 -6.73
C GLU A 85 9.93 26.30 -7.17
N THR A 86 10.59 25.14 -7.10
CA THR A 86 11.99 24.97 -7.53
C THR A 86 12.16 25.21 -9.04
N MET A 87 11.14 24.87 -9.84
CA MET A 87 11.10 25.13 -11.28
C MET A 87 10.66 26.56 -11.63
N GLY A 88 10.44 27.44 -10.64
CA GLY A 88 10.06 28.83 -10.85
C GLY A 88 8.58 29.05 -11.16
N VAL A 89 7.72 28.06 -10.90
CA VAL A 89 6.27 28.20 -11.07
C VAL A 89 5.69 28.96 -9.88
N ILE A 90 4.91 30.00 -10.16
CA ILE A 90 4.26 30.80 -9.12
C ILE A 90 3.08 30.02 -8.53
N ILE A 91 3.19 29.63 -7.27
CA ILE A 91 2.15 28.88 -6.57
C ILE A 91 1.16 29.85 -5.91
N ARG A 92 -0.10 29.79 -6.36
CA ARG A 92 -1.18 30.57 -5.76
C ARG A 92 -1.65 29.95 -4.44
N PRO A 93 -2.20 30.76 -3.50
CA PRO A 93 -2.77 30.26 -2.25
C PRO A 93 -3.81 29.15 -2.46
N SER A 94 -4.64 29.25 -3.51
CA SER A 94 -5.63 28.22 -3.86
C SER A 94 -5.01 26.85 -4.15
N ALA A 95 -3.80 26.80 -4.72
CA ALA A 95 -3.09 25.55 -4.97
C ALA A 95 -2.54 24.95 -3.67
N LYS A 96 -2.06 25.79 -2.75
CA LYS A 96 -1.64 25.36 -1.40
C LYS A 96 -2.81 24.78 -0.62
N ASP A 97 -3.93 25.51 -0.57
CA ASP A 97 -5.17 25.06 0.07
C ASP A 97 -5.67 23.72 -0.50
N TYR A 98 -5.59 23.56 -1.82
CA TYR A 98 -5.99 22.31 -2.46
C TYR A 98 -5.10 21.14 -2.03
N ALA A 99 -3.78 21.33 -2.05
CA ALA A 99 -2.82 20.31 -1.65
C ALA A 99 -3.00 19.92 -0.18
N GLU A 100 -3.14 20.90 0.71
CA GLU A 100 -3.40 20.67 2.14
C GLU A 100 -4.69 19.89 2.37
N LYS A 101 -5.79 20.31 1.74
CA LYS A 101 -7.08 19.60 1.85
C LYS A 101 -7.00 18.17 1.32
N ARG A 102 -6.24 17.94 0.25
CA ARG A 102 -6.04 16.60 -0.31
C ARG A 102 -5.23 15.72 0.63
N ASP A 103 -4.09 16.21 1.09
CA ASP A 103 -3.18 15.47 1.97
C ASP A 103 -3.86 15.18 3.33
N MET A 104 -4.62 16.13 3.86
CA MET A 104 -5.43 15.93 5.08
C MET A 104 -6.47 14.82 4.90
N LYS A 105 -7.24 14.80 3.80
CA LYS A 105 -8.20 13.72 3.52
C LYS A 105 -7.53 12.35 3.42
N VAL A 106 -6.34 12.29 2.83
CA VAL A 106 -5.57 11.04 2.73
C VAL A 106 -5.08 10.62 4.11
N ALA A 107 -4.59 11.55 4.93
CA ALA A 107 -4.17 11.28 6.30
C ALA A 107 -5.34 10.80 7.16
N GLU A 108 -6.50 11.46 7.11
CA GLU A 108 -7.73 11.05 7.80
C GLU A 108 -8.17 9.64 7.40
N LYS A 109 -8.14 9.32 6.10
CA LYS A 109 -8.45 7.97 5.61
C LYS A 109 -7.48 6.94 6.19
N ARG A 110 -6.17 7.23 6.15
CA ARG A 110 -5.13 6.37 6.75
C ARG A 110 -5.33 6.20 8.26
N HIS A 111 -5.64 7.26 8.99
CA HIS A 111 -5.95 7.20 10.42
C HIS A 111 -7.20 6.38 10.70
N ARG A 112 -8.28 6.54 9.92
CA ARG A 112 -9.51 5.76 10.07
C ARG A 112 -9.28 4.27 9.81
N GLU A 113 -8.47 3.93 8.82
CA GLU A 113 -8.07 2.55 8.51
C GLU A 113 -7.18 1.97 9.62
N ALA A 114 -6.22 2.74 10.14
CA ALA A 114 -5.38 2.32 11.26
C ALA A 114 -6.19 2.11 12.55
N SER A 115 -7.15 2.99 12.87
CA SER A 115 -8.01 2.86 14.04
C SER A 115 -8.93 1.64 13.95
N LYS A 116 -9.44 1.28 12.75
CA LYS A 116 -10.18 0.03 12.53
C LYS A 116 -9.31 -1.20 12.77
N GLY A 117 -8.03 -1.13 12.43
CA GLY A 117 -7.07 -2.21 12.69
C GLY A 117 -6.72 -2.41 14.18
N SER A 118 -6.93 -1.39 15.03
CA SER A 118 -6.54 -1.43 16.46
C SER A 118 -7.66 -1.90 17.40
N SER A 119 -8.93 -1.88 16.97
CA SER A 119 -10.05 -2.39 17.79
C SER A 119 -10.19 -3.92 17.76
N ASP A 120 -9.50 -4.61 16.84
CA ASP A 120 -9.55 -6.07 16.67
C ASP A 120 -8.34 -6.79 17.32
N SER A 121 -7.50 -6.06 18.08
CA SER A 121 -6.32 -6.58 18.78
C SER A 121 -6.46 -6.66 20.31
N SER A 122 -7.66 -6.42 20.85
CA SER A 122 -7.91 -6.36 22.29
C SER A 122 -8.76 -7.52 22.80
N GLN A 123 -8.37 -8.76 22.50
CA GLN A 123 -8.66 -9.94 23.34
C GLN A 123 -7.53 -10.96 23.14
N ASP A 124 -6.39 -10.72 23.77
CA ASP A 124 -5.48 -11.81 24.16
C ASP A 124 -4.69 -11.37 25.39
N SER A 125 -5.27 -11.64 26.55
CA SER A 125 -4.56 -11.67 27.83
C SER A 125 -4.29 -13.13 28.18
N CYS A 126 -3.06 -13.62 27.96
CA CYS A 126 -2.27 -14.39 28.95
C CYS A 126 -0.88 -14.79 28.39
N SER A 127 0.15 -14.16 28.98
CA SER A 127 1.41 -14.77 29.47
C SER A 127 2.47 -15.32 28.48
N GLY A 128 3.47 -14.49 28.15
CA GLY A 128 4.80 -14.87 27.65
C GLY A 128 5.75 -13.65 27.52
N PRO A 129 7.07 -13.76 27.77
CA PRO A 129 7.93 -12.59 28.00
C PRO A 129 8.28 -11.84 26.71
N ALA A 130 8.47 -10.52 26.88
CA ALA A 130 8.55 -9.48 25.87
C ALA A 130 9.60 -9.71 24.76
N THR A 131 9.22 -9.43 23.52
CA THR A 131 10.17 -8.98 22.47
C THR A 131 9.60 -7.74 21.80
N ILE A 132 10.12 -6.58 22.18
CA ILE A 132 9.81 -5.28 21.56
C ILE A 132 10.51 -5.23 20.20
N PHE A 133 9.77 -5.42 19.10
CA PHE A 133 10.29 -5.13 17.77
C PHE A 133 9.88 -3.70 17.36
N ARG A 134 10.79 -2.75 17.64
CA ARG A 134 10.63 -1.34 17.27
C ARG A 134 11.17 -1.14 15.86
N THR A 135 10.30 -1.12 14.84
CA THR A 135 10.74 -0.78 13.47
C THR A 135 10.97 0.72 13.32
N ARG A 136 12.24 1.11 13.38
CA ARG A 136 12.78 2.42 13.00
C ARG A 136 12.56 2.72 11.52
N GLY A 137 12.24 3.99 11.23
CA GLY A 137 12.76 4.76 10.09
C GLY A 137 12.48 4.24 8.69
N ARG A 138 11.40 4.72 8.06
CA ARG A 138 11.23 4.64 6.61
C ARG A 138 12.12 5.69 5.93
N ARG A 139 13.26 5.24 5.41
CA ARG A 139 13.97 5.91 4.31
C ARG A 139 14.25 4.81 3.29
N ILE A 140 13.46 4.75 2.21
CA ILE A 140 13.63 3.76 1.15
C ILE A 140 14.11 4.52 -0.08
N ILE A 141 15.39 4.35 -0.39
CA ILE A 141 16.02 4.78 -1.64
C ILE A 141 15.85 3.61 -2.60
N TRP A 142 15.13 3.80 -3.70
CA TRP A 142 15.08 2.81 -4.77
C TRP A 142 16.23 3.07 -5.73
N ALA A 143 17.28 2.25 -5.66
CA ALA A 143 18.24 2.11 -6.75
C ALA A 143 17.62 1.17 -7.79
N TRP A 144 17.26 1.73 -8.95
CA TRP A 144 16.95 0.95 -10.15
C TRP A 144 18.26 0.84 -10.93
N ASN A 145 18.84 -0.35 -11.00
CA ASN A 145 19.91 -0.63 -11.97
C ASN A 145 19.28 -1.15 -13.26
N SER A 146 19.88 -0.67 -14.35
CA SER A 146 19.47 -0.66 -15.76
C SER A 146 19.06 -1.99 -16.36
#